data_AF-A0AA44MPM0-F1
#
_entry.id   AF-A0AA44MPM0-F1
#
_cell.length_a   1.000
_cell.length_b   1.000
_cell.length_c   1.000
_cell.angle_alpha   90.00
_cell.angle_beta   90.00
_cell.angle_gamma   90.00
#
_symmetry.space_group_name_H-M   'P 1'
#
loop_
_entity.id
_entity.type
_entity.pdbx_description
1 polymer ?
#
loop_
_entity_poly.entity_id
_entity_poly.type
_entity_poly.pdbx_seq_one_letter_code
_entity_poly.pdbx_strand_id
1 'polypeptide(L)'
;FDGKEGVEPQSEQVWRQADKYDVPRICFVNKMDKIGADFYFSVRTMGERLGANAVPIQLPVGAEADFEGVVDLVEMNAKVWRGETKLGETYD
;
A
#
# COMPACT_ATOMS: atom_id res chain seq x y z
N PHE A 1 -5.93 -2.05 -0.27
CA PHE A 1 -6.20 -1.17 0.88
C PHE A 1 -6.13 0.26 0.42
N ASP A 2 -7.02 1.11 0.90
CA ASP A 2 -7.03 2.51 0.50
C ASP A 2 -6.00 3.28 1.34
N GLY A 3 -5.22 4.16 0.72
CA GLY A 3 -4.20 4.95 1.41
C GLY A 3 -4.78 5.91 2.45
N LYS A 4 -6.05 6.32 2.28
CA LYS A 4 -6.73 7.21 3.22
C LYS A 4 -7.58 6.45 4.22
N GLU A 5 -8.38 5.50 3.75
CA GLU A 5 -9.36 4.80 4.58
C GLU A 5 -8.79 3.53 5.26
N GLY A 6 -7.60 3.08 4.83
CA GLY A 6 -6.93 1.89 5.37
C GLY A 6 -7.68 0.60 5.07
N VAL A 7 -8.04 -0.14 6.12
CA VAL A 7 -8.87 -1.35 6.05
C VAL A 7 -10.36 -0.99 6.17
N GLU A 8 -11.09 -1.22 5.09
CA GLU A 8 -12.54 -1.03 5.02
C GLU A 8 -13.31 -2.31 5.39
N PRO A 9 -14.59 -2.20 5.82
CA PRO A 9 -15.40 -3.36 6.22
C PRO A 9 -15.48 -4.48 5.17
N GLN A 10 -15.51 -4.13 3.88
CA GLN A 10 -15.51 -5.12 2.81
C GLN A 10 -14.17 -5.87 2.72
N SER A 11 -13.05 -5.19 2.97
CA SER A 11 -11.72 -5.81 2.97
C SER A 11 -11.59 -6.83 4.10
N GLU A 12 -12.18 -6.56 5.27
CA GLU A 12 -12.19 -7.51 6.40
C GLU A 12 -12.95 -8.80 6.08
N GLN A 13 -14.09 -8.71 5.38
CA GLN A 13 -14.86 -9.90 5.02
C GLN A 13 -14.08 -10.81 4.08
N VAL A 14 -13.43 -10.24 3.07
CA VAL A 14 -12.56 -10.98 2.15
C VAL A 14 -11.35 -11.57 2.91
N TRP A 15 -10.79 -10.81 3.85
CA TRP A 15 -9.66 -11.28 4.66
C TRP A 15 -10.03 -12.50 5.50
N ARG A 16 -11.18 -12.48 6.18
CA ARG A 16 -11.67 -13.62 6.97
C ARG A 16 -11.92 -14.86 6.11
N GLN A 17 -12.39 -14.68 4.88
CA GLN A 17 -12.55 -15.79 3.93
C GLN A 17 -11.20 -16.39 3.55
N ALA A 18 -10.19 -15.55 3.30
CA ALA A 18 -8.85 -16.00 2.98
C ALA A 18 -8.16 -16.69 4.17
N ASP A 19 -8.36 -16.19 5.39
CA ASP A 19 -7.87 -16.83 6.63
C ASP A 19 -8.48 -18.23 6.80
N LYS A 20 -9.78 -18.40 6.54
CA LYS A 20 -10.45 -19.70 6.68
C LYS A 20 -9.82 -20.80 5.82
N TYR A 21 -9.18 -20.45 4.72
CA TYR A 21 -8.56 -21.39 3.78
C TYR A 21 -7.04 -21.25 3.70
N ASP A 22 -6.41 -20.62 4.70
CA ASP A 22 -4.95 -20.44 4.80
C ASP A 22 -4.30 -19.88 3.52
N VAL A 23 -4.99 -18.95 2.86
CA VAL A 23 -4.54 -18.40 1.58
C VAL A 23 -3.37 -17.44 1.81
N PRO A 24 -2.21 -17.62 1.14
CA PRO A 24 -1.10 -16.66 1.20
C PRO A 24 -1.49 -15.35 0.51
N ARG A 25 -1.12 -14.22 1.10
CA ARG A 25 -1.58 -12.88 0.68
C ARG A 25 -0.45 -11.86 0.65
N ILE A 26 -0.59 -10.92 -0.27
CA ILE A 26 0.20 -9.68 -0.33
C ILE A 26 -0.78 -8.51 -0.23
N CYS A 27 -0.41 -7.49 0.53
CA CYS A 27 -1.21 -6.28 0.69
C CYS A 27 -0.70 -5.17 -0.23
N PHE A 28 -1.60 -4.60 -1.04
CA PHE A 28 -1.31 -3.41 -1.84
C PHE A 28 -2.08 -2.21 -1.28
N VAL A 29 -1.36 -1.14 -0.92
CA VAL A 29 -1.92 0.15 -0.51
C VAL A 29 -1.99 1.04 -1.76
N ASN A 30 -3.19 1.44 -2.16
CA ASN A 30 -3.44 2.19 -3.39
C ASN A 30 -3.97 3.61 -3.08
N LYS A 31 -3.98 4.48 -4.09
CA LYS A 31 -4.46 5.86 -4.04
C LYS A 31 -3.65 6.76 -3.11
N MET A 32 -2.33 6.55 -3.10
CA MET A 32 -1.38 7.34 -2.31
C MET A 32 -1.27 8.80 -2.78
N ASP A 33 -1.78 9.09 -3.98
CA ASP A 33 -1.88 10.41 -4.59
C ASP A 33 -2.99 11.30 -3.99
N LYS A 34 -3.87 10.74 -3.15
CA LYS A 34 -5.03 11.46 -2.61
C LYS A 34 -4.70 12.26 -1.35
N ILE A 35 -5.39 13.38 -1.19
CA ILE A 35 -5.37 14.17 0.06
C ILE A 35 -5.80 13.31 1.24
N GLY A 36 -4.99 13.30 2.29
CA GLY A 36 -5.16 12.49 3.50
C GLY A 36 -4.69 11.05 3.36
N ALA A 37 -3.97 10.69 2.29
CA ALA A 37 -3.35 9.38 2.19
C ALA A 37 -2.18 9.26 3.18
N ASP A 38 -2.21 8.23 4.01
CA ASP A 38 -1.19 7.92 5.00
C ASP A 38 -0.89 6.41 4.96
N PHE A 39 0.28 6.08 4.43
CA PHE A 39 0.71 4.69 4.29
C PHE A 39 0.83 3.99 5.65
N TYR A 40 1.36 4.67 6.67
CA TYR A 40 1.55 4.09 7.99
C TYR A 40 0.22 3.91 8.71
N PHE A 41 -0.73 4.81 8.49
CA PHE A 41 -2.12 4.60 8.91
C PHE A 41 -2.71 3.32 8.29
N SER A 42 -2.60 3.15 6.97
CA SER A 42 -3.10 1.94 6.30
C SER A 42 -2.45 0.68 6.86
N VAL A 43 -1.12 0.65 7.04
CA VAL A 43 -0.41 -0.48 7.65
C VAL A 43 -0.88 -0.76 9.08
N ARG A 44 -1.03 0.28 9.91
CA ARG A 44 -1.51 0.14 11.29
C ARG A 44 -2.90 -0.49 11.33
N THR A 45 -3.82 -0.04 10.48
CA THR A 45 -5.18 -0.59 10.44
C THR A 45 -5.21 -2.06 10.01
N MET A 46 -4.22 -2.55 9.24
CA MET A 46 -4.11 -3.99 8.95
C MET A 46 -3.84 -4.80 10.23
N GLY A 47 -2.95 -4.32 11.10
CA GLY A 47 -2.72 -4.97 12.39
C GLY A 47 -3.95 -4.90 13.30
N GLU A 48 -4.55 -3.71 13.43
CA GLU A 48 -5.66 -3.47 14.35
C GLU A 48 -6.96 -4.17 13.94
N ARG A 49 -7.30 -4.18 12.64
CA ARG A 49 -8.59 -4.68 12.14
C ARG A 49 -8.54 -6.10 11.61
N LEU A 50 -7.42 -6.50 11.01
CA LEU A 50 -7.27 -7.84 10.42
C LEU A 50 -6.53 -8.80 11.37
N GLY A 51 -5.88 -8.30 12.43
CA GLY A 51 -4.97 -9.10 13.25
C GLY A 51 -3.73 -9.56 12.46
N ALA A 52 -3.41 -8.89 11.36
CA ALA A 52 -2.34 -9.29 10.46
C ALA A 52 -0.97 -8.79 10.96
N ASN A 53 0.07 -9.61 10.82
CA ASN A 53 1.45 -9.17 10.97
C ASN A 53 1.96 -8.53 9.66
N ALA A 54 1.44 -7.35 9.33
CA ALA A 54 1.81 -6.64 8.10
C ALA A 54 3.23 -6.07 8.19
N VAL A 55 4.10 -6.48 7.28
CA VAL A 55 5.49 -6.01 7.19
C VAL A 55 5.66 -5.20 5.90
N PRO A 56 5.90 -3.88 5.99
CA PRO A 56 6.21 -3.07 4.81
C PRO A 56 7.50 -3.53 4.14
N ILE A 57 7.42 -3.81 2.83
CA ILE A 57 8.59 -4.10 1.97
C ILE A 57 8.92 -2.94 1.03
N GLN A 58 8.01 -1.96 0.94
CA GLN A 58 8.14 -0.74 0.16
C GLN A 58 7.67 0.44 0.99
N LEU A 59 8.33 1.59 0.83
CA LEU A 59 7.94 2.86 1.46
C LEU A 59 7.62 3.91 0.39
N PRO A 60 6.57 4.72 0.55
CA PRO A 60 6.27 5.78 -0.41
C PRO A 60 7.35 6.87 -0.39
N VAL A 61 7.65 7.41 -1.56
CA VAL A 61 8.42 8.65 -1.73
C VAL A 61 7.41 9.77 -1.97
N GLY A 62 7.38 10.74 -1.05
CA GLY A 62 6.35 11.77 -1.02
C GLY A 62 5.00 11.27 -0.53
N ALA A 63 3.99 12.15 -0.55
CA ALA A 63 2.62 11.85 -0.15
C ALA A 63 1.65 12.77 -0.89
N GLU A 64 0.41 12.34 -1.04
CA GLU A 64 -0.64 13.10 -1.71
C GLU A 64 -0.18 13.56 -3.11
N ALA A 65 -0.34 14.84 -3.46
CA ALA A 65 0.07 15.38 -4.74
C ALA A 65 1.59 15.28 -5.02
N ASP A 66 2.41 15.10 -3.99
CA ASP A 66 3.87 14.94 -4.10
C ASP A 66 4.29 13.46 -4.14
N PHE A 67 3.33 12.51 -4.18
CA PHE A 67 3.65 11.08 -4.32
C PHE A 67 4.27 10.79 -5.69
N GLU A 68 5.55 10.40 -5.70
CA GLU A 68 6.35 10.26 -6.93
C GLU A 68 6.91 8.85 -7.14
N GLY A 69 6.76 7.96 -6.15
CA GLY A 69 7.28 6.61 -6.28
C GLY A 69 7.40 5.87 -4.95
N VAL A 70 8.25 4.85 -4.94
CA VAL A 70 8.48 4.00 -3.77
C VAL A 70 9.94 3.65 -3.60
N VAL A 71 10.40 3.55 -2.36
CA VAL A 71 11.67 2.91 -1.98
C VAL A 71 11.41 1.42 -1.82
N ASP A 72 12.13 0.60 -2.57
CA ASP A 72 12.16 -0.85 -2.45
C ASP A 72 13.18 -1.26 -1.37
N LEU A 73 12.70 -1.82 -0.27
CA LEU A 73 13.54 -2.23 0.85
C LEU A 73 14.18 -3.62 0.65
N VAL A 74 13.77 -4.36 -0.39
CA VAL A 74 14.34 -5.67 -0.71
C VAL A 74 15.56 -5.49 -1.62
N GLU A 75 15.41 -4.69 -2.67
CA GLU A 75 16.49 -4.39 -3.63
C GLU A 75 17.35 -3.19 -3.21
N MET A 76 16.95 -2.46 -2.16
CA MET A 76 17.64 -1.28 -1.64
C MET A 76 17.81 -0.16 -2.68
N ASN A 77 16.76 0.08 -3.48
CA ASN A 77 16.72 1.14 -4.49
C ASN A 77 15.43 1.97 -4.40
N ALA A 78 15.42 3.15 -5.01
CA ALA A 78 14.22 3.96 -5.16
C ALA A 78 13.70 3.86 -6.60
N LYS A 79 12.41 3.58 -6.76
CA LYS A 79 11.70 3.49 -8.04
C LYS A 79 10.81 4.72 -8.13
N VAL A 80 11.22 5.70 -8.93
CA VAL A 80 10.56 7.02 -9.03
C VAL A 80 10.06 7.22 -10.45
N TRP A 81 8.84 7.73 -10.57
CA TRP A 81 8.18 8.07 -11.82
C TRP A 81 7.97 9.59 -11.85
N ARG A 82 8.90 10.31 -12.49
CA ARG A 82 8.89 11.78 -12.50
C ARG A 82 7.93 12.33 -13.55
N GLY A 83 7.10 13.28 -13.15
CA GLY A 83 6.21 14.02 -14.07
C GLY A 83 4.94 13.26 -14.48
N GLU A 84 4.30 13.71 -15.56
CA GLU A 84 3.18 12.97 -16.17
C GLU A 84 3.70 11.70 -16.86
N THR A 85 3.54 10.57 -16.18
CA THR A 85 3.92 9.26 -16.72
C THR A 85 2.77 8.65 -17.52
N LYS A 86 3.09 8.05 -18.66
CA LYS A 86 2.12 7.31 -19.47
C LYS A 86 1.84 5.96 -18.81
N LEU A 87 0.62 5.47 -18.99
CA LEU A 87 0.26 4.12 -18.56
C LEU A 87 1.22 3.10 -19.21
N GLY A 88 1.94 2.33 -18.40
CA GLY A 88 2.93 1.34 -18.85
C GLY A 88 4.37 1.84 -18.92
N GLU A 89 4.64 3.06 -18.45
CA GLU A 89 6.00 3.60 -18.39
C GLU A 89 6.83 2.99 -17.24
N THR A 90 8.11 2.79 -17.51
CA THR A 90 9.09 2.25 -16.55
C THR A 90 9.63 3.37 -15.64
N TYR A 91 10.03 3.00 -14.43
CA TYR A 91 10.74 3.91 -13.52
C TYR A 91 12.18 4.13 -13.99
N ASP A 92 12.76 5.27 -13.59
CA ASP A 92 14.19 5.56 -13.74
C ASP A 92 15.04 4.88 -12.64
#